data_AF-A0A7X8XQS2-F1
#
_entry.id   AF-A0A7X8XQS2-F1
#
_cell.length_a   1.000
_cell.length_b   1.000
_cell.length_c   1.000
_cell.angle_alpha   90.00
_cell.angle_beta   90.00
_cell.angle_gamma   90.00
#
_symmetry.space_group_name_H-M   'P 1'
#
loop_
_entity.id
_entity.type
_entity.pdbx_description
1 polymer ?
#
loop_
_entity_poly.entity_id
_entity_poly.type
_entity_poly.pdbx_seq_one_letter_code
_entity_poly.pdbx_strand_id
1 'polypeptide(L)'
;MGKIDIVYMWVDGSDPKWAAKKNKTLQALGRPVNKSALGGRFDDNDELLFSLRSVEKFMPWINHIYIVTDSQVPKWLNTKNPNISIIDH
;
A
#
# COMPACT_ATOMS: atom_id res chain seq x y z
N MET A 1 -18.42 16.87 -15.42
CA MET A 1 -17.09 16.41 -14.95
C MET A 1 -17.09 14.90 -14.93
N GLY A 2 -16.00 14.26 -15.35
CA GLY A 2 -15.86 12.80 -15.27
C GLY A 2 -15.74 12.33 -13.82
N LYS A 3 -16.03 11.05 -13.59
CA LYS A 3 -15.74 10.40 -12.31
C LYS A 3 -14.23 10.31 -12.10
N ILE A 4 -13.78 10.53 -10.87
CA ILE A 4 -12.36 10.46 -10.50
C ILE A 4 -12.21 9.39 -9.43
N ASP A 5 -11.27 8.48 -9.66
CA ASP A 5 -10.88 7.42 -8.74
C ASP A 5 -9.48 7.70 -8.18
N ILE A 6 -9.18 7.13 -7.01
CA ILE A 6 -7.86 7.21 -6.39
C ILE A 6 -7.25 5.81 -6.37
N VAL A 7 -5.95 5.73 -6.68
CA VAL A 7 -5.18 4.49 -6.59
C VAL A 7 -4.00 4.71 -5.66
N TYR A 8 -3.93 3.92 -4.59
CA TYR A 8 -2.78 3.82 -3.70
C TYR A 8 -1.99 2.56 -3.99
N MET A 9 -0.67 2.66 -3.93
CA MET A 9 0.22 1.51 -3.84
C MET A 9 0.78 1.49 -2.43
N TRP A 10 0.65 0.36 -1.74
CA TRP A 10 1.07 0.27 -0.35
C TRP A 10 1.55 -1.14 -0.01
N VAL A 11 2.59 -1.22 0.80
CA VAL A 11 3.07 -2.43 1.45
C VAL A 11 3.56 -2.06 2.85
N ASP A 12 3.32 -2.95 3.81
CA ASP A 12 3.96 -2.96 5.12
C ASP A 12 5.29 -3.74 5.00
N GLY A 13 6.41 -3.00 5.02
CA GLY A 13 7.75 -3.57 4.95
C GLY A 13 8.17 -4.35 6.20
N SER A 14 7.41 -4.25 7.29
CA SER A 14 7.61 -5.06 8.50
C SER A 14 7.05 -6.48 8.37
N ASP A 15 6.24 -6.75 7.33
CA ASP A 15 5.72 -8.10 7.05
C ASP A 15 6.87 -9.06 6.68
N PRO A 16 7.11 -10.10 7.50
CA PRO A 16 8.20 -11.05 7.26
C PRO A 16 8.03 -11.86 5.96
N LYS A 17 6.79 -12.13 5.51
CA LYS A 17 6.55 -12.86 4.25
C LYS A 17 6.96 -12.02 3.06
N TRP A 18 6.52 -10.77 3.05
CA TRP A 18 6.89 -9.80 2.02
C TRP A 18 8.40 -9.53 2.00
N ALA A 19 9.00 -9.33 3.18
CA ALA A 19 10.45 -9.13 3.30
C ALA A 19 11.24 -10.33 2.76
N ALA A 20 10.81 -11.56 3.05
CA ALA A 20 11.42 -12.78 2.52
C ALA A 20 11.28 -12.87 0.99
N LYS A 21 10.08 -12.58 0.44
CA LYS A 21 9.82 -12.53 -1.02
C LYS A 21 10.73 -11.51 -1.70
N LYS A 22 10.80 -10.29 -1.19
CA LYS A 22 11.69 -9.23 -1.70
C LYS A 22 13.16 -9.68 -1.69
N ASN A 23 13.64 -10.20 -0.56
CA ASN A 23 15.05 -10.58 -0.41
C ASN A 23 15.42 -11.71 -1.38
N LYS A 24 14.53 -12.69 -1.57
CA LYS A 24 14.71 -13.76 -2.56
C LYS A 24 14.82 -13.20 -3.99
N THR A 25 13.94 -12.27 -4.36
CA THR A 25 13.97 -11.63 -5.68
C THR A 25 15.23 -10.80 -5.88
N LEU A 26 15.66 -10.03 -4.88
CA LEU A 26 16.91 -9.26 -4.96
C LEU A 26 18.13 -10.16 -5.15
N GLN A 27 18.21 -11.27 -4.40
CA GLN A 27 19.26 -12.27 -4.57
C GLN A 27 19.27 -12.88 -5.98
N ALA A 28 18.10 -13.27 -6.49
CA ALA A 28 17.99 -13.83 -7.84
C ALA A 28 18.41 -12.84 -8.95
N LEU A 29 18.24 -11.54 -8.70
CA LEU A 29 18.67 -10.47 -9.61
C LEU A 29 20.13 -10.02 -9.38
N GLY A 30 20.87 -10.67 -8.48
CA GLY A 30 22.24 -10.27 -8.12
C GLY A 30 22.33 -8.89 -7.47
N ARG A 31 21.22 -8.37 -6.92
CA ARG A 31 21.15 -7.06 -6.26
C ARG A 31 21.45 -7.19 -4.76
N PRO A 32 22.13 -6.21 -4.15
CA PRO A 32 22.41 -6.26 -2.74
C PRO A 32 21.12 -6.17 -1.93
N VAL A 33 20.99 -7.05 -0.93
CA VAL A 33 19.95 -6.97 0.10
C VAL A 33 20.39 -5.94 1.14
N ASN A 34 20.63 -4.69 0.71
CA ASN A 34 21.11 -3.66 1.61
C ASN A 34 19.93 -2.98 2.30
N LYS A 35 19.93 -2.99 3.64
CA LYS A 35 18.91 -2.28 4.45
C LYS A 35 19.01 -0.75 4.33
N SER A 36 20.19 -0.22 4.02
CA SER A 36 20.48 1.22 4.11
C SER A 36 20.08 2.07 2.89
N ALA A 37 19.96 1.49 1.70
CA ALA A 37 19.59 2.24 0.48
C ALA A 37 18.07 2.32 0.24
N LEU A 38 17.27 1.53 0.99
CA LEU A 38 15.82 1.36 0.76
C LEU A 38 14.99 1.38 2.04
N GLY A 39 15.57 1.68 3.21
CA GLY A 39 14.90 1.59 4.52
C GLY A 39 13.51 2.22 4.50
N GLY A 40 13.43 3.52 4.23
CA GLY A 40 12.15 4.24 4.23
C GLY A 40 11.22 3.99 3.03
N ARG A 41 11.61 3.22 2.01
CA ARG A 41 10.74 3.02 0.82
C ARG A 41 9.55 2.13 1.14
N PHE A 42 9.72 1.22 2.10
CA PHE A 42 8.73 0.21 2.43
C PHE A 42 8.30 0.28 3.89
N ASP A 43 8.78 1.28 4.63
CA ASP A 43 8.36 1.50 6.01
C ASP A 43 6.94 2.08 5.99
N ASP A 44 6.00 1.39 6.64
CA ASP A 44 4.66 1.89 6.89
C ASP A 44 4.68 2.79 8.13
N ASN A 45 4.38 4.07 7.93
CA ASN A 45 4.32 5.11 8.96
C ASN A 45 2.89 5.65 9.10
N ASP A 46 1.89 4.80 8.84
CA ASP A 46 0.47 5.13 8.78
C ASP A 46 0.11 6.16 7.68
N GLU A 47 0.97 6.38 6.68
CA GLU A 47 0.72 7.38 5.62
C GLU A 47 -0.56 7.08 4.83
N LEU A 48 -0.85 5.79 4.57
CA LEU A 48 -2.09 5.39 3.92
C LEU A 48 -3.32 5.71 4.79
N LEU A 49 -3.23 5.45 6.10
CA LEU A 49 -4.30 5.75 7.06
C LEU A 49 -4.62 7.25 7.09
N PHE A 50 -3.60 8.09 7.22
CA PHE A 50 -3.78 9.54 7.27
C PHE A 50 -4.22 10.11 5.91
N SER A 51 -3.74 9.55 4.80
CA SER A 51 -4.17 9.96 3.46
C SER A 51 -5.66 9.65 3.23
N LEU A 52 -6.13 8.43 3.58
CA LEU A 52 -7.54 8.06 3.43
C LEU A 52 -8.48 8.93 4.29
N ARG A 53 -8.10 9.25 5.53
CA ARG A 53 -8.86 10.19 6.38
C ARG A 53 -8.94 11.59 5.77
N SER A 54 -7.89 12.01 5.07
CA SER A 54 -7.87 13.31 4.38
C SER A 54 -8.76 13.29 3.14
N VAL A 55 -8.72 12.21 2.35
CA VAL A 55 -9.61 12.00 1.20
C VAL A 55 -11.07 12.01 1.64
N GLU A 56 -11.42 11.24 2.68
CA GLU A 56 -12.78 11.19 3.21
C GLU A 56 -13.28 12.57 3.65
N LYS A 57 -12.42 13.38 4.29
CA LYS A 57 -12.78 14.71 4.79
C LYS A 57 -12.85 15.78 3.70
N PHE A 58 -11.92 15.78 2.74
CA PHE A 58 -11.71 16.91 1.83
C PHE A 58 -12.08 16.61 0.37
N MET A 59 -12.30 15.35 0.01
CA MET A 59 -12.61 14.92 -1.35
C MET A 59 -13.89 14.06 -1.42
N PRO A 60 -15.04 14.55 -0.92
CA PRO A 60 -16.28 13.78 -0.90
C PRO A 60 -16.86 13.46 -2.30
N TRP A 61 -16.24 14.01 -3.36
CA TRP A 61 -16.64 13.87 -4.75
C TRP A 61 -15.95 12.71 -5.48
N ILE A 62 -15.00 12.03 -4.85
CA ILE A 62 -14.31 10.87 -5.46
C ILE A 62 -15.28 9.70 -5.62
N ASN A 63 -15.10 8.93 -6.69
CA ASN A 63 -15.98 7.82 -7.02
C ASN A 63 -15.56 6.52 -6.32
N HIS A 64 -14.28 6.14 -6.40
CA HIS A 64 -13.78 4.90 -5.80
C HIS A 64 -12.31 5.01 -5.38
N ILE A 65 -11.91 4.21 -4.40
CA ILE A 65 -10.51 4.07 -3.96
C ILE A 65 -10.04 2.64 -4.18
N TYR A 66 -8.94 2.47 -4.90
CA TYR A 66 -8.24 1.20 -5.05
C TYR A 66 -6.94 1.23 -4.26
N ILE A 67 -6.68 0.18 -3.50
CA ILE A 67 -5.44 0.01 -2.74
C ILE A 67 -4.77 -1.25 -3.28
N VAL A 68 -3.70 -1.07 -4.03
CA VAL A 68 -2.91 -2.16 -4.62
C VAL A 68 -1.83 -2.57 -3.62
N THR A 69 -1.82 -3.85 -3.26
CA THR A 69 -0.93 -4.43 -2.25
C THR A 69 -0.24 -5.69 -2.77
N ASP A 70 0.75 -6.19 -2.02
CA ASP A 70 1.37 -7.50 -2.25
C ASP A 70 0.92 -8.47 -1.14
N SER A 71 -0.28 -9.01 -1.32
CA SER A 71 -0.97 -9.96 -0.44
C SER A 71 -1.18 -9.47 0.99
N GLN A 72 -1.33 -8.16 1.15
CA GLN A 72 -1.49 -7.50 2.44
C GLN A 72 -2.81 -6.73 2.54
N VAL A 73 -3.32 -6.63 3.77
CA VAL A 73 -4.52 -5.86 4.12
C VAL A 73 -4.20 -5.02 5.36
N PRO A 74 -4.31 -3.68 5.32
CA PRO A 74 -4.11 -2.86 6.51
C PRO A 74 -5.10 -3.25 7.61
N LYS A 75 -4.61 -3.55 8.81
CA LYS A 75 -5.42 -4.08 9.92
C LYS A 75 -6.53 -3.13 10.38
N TRP A 76 -6.33 -1.83 10.18
CA TRP A 76 -7.26 -0.76 10.55
C TRP A 76 -8.31 -0.49 9.47
N LEU A 77 -8.18 -1.06 8.26
CA LEU A 77 -9.08 -0.76 7.15
C LEU A 77 -10.39 -1.53 7.26
N ASN A 78 -11.51 -0.83 7.16
CA ASN A 78 -12.82 -1.46 7.01
C ASN A 78 -12.99 -2.02 5.59
N THR A 79 -12.69 -3.30 5.40
CA THR A 79 -12.82 -4.00 4.10
C THR A 79 -14.26 -4.17 3.61
N LYS A 80 -15.26 -3.81 4.42
CA LYS A 80 -16.67 -3.82 4.02
C LYS A 80 -17.13 -2.51 3.40
N ASN A 81 -16.27 -1.49 3.33
CA ASN A 81 -16.61 -0.23 2.68
C ASN A 81 -16.76 -0.44 1.16
N PRO A 82 -17.96 -0.24 0.57
CA PRO A 82 -18.18 -0.51 -0.85
C PRO A 82 -17.40 0.41 -1.80
N ASN A 83 -16.90 1.55 -1.31
CA ASN A 83 -16.14 2.53 -2.10
C ASN A 83 -14.63 2.25 -2.08
N ILE A 84 -14.19 1.16 -1.44
CA ILE A 84 -12.78 0.78 -1.33
C ILE A 84 -12.61 -0.65 -1.84
N SER A 85 -11.59 -0.89 -2.65
CA SER A 85 -11.19 -2.25 -3.07
C SER A 85 -9.70 -2.46 -2.86
N ILE A 86 -9.35 -3.59 -2.26
CA ILE A 86 -7.97 -4.05 -2.16
C ILE A 86 -7.69 -4.96 -3.36
N ILE A 87 -6.63 -4.67 -4.10
CA ILE A 87 -6.19 -5.43 -5.25
C ILE A 87 -4.84 -6.04 -4.91
N ASP A 88 -4.73 -7.37 -5.00
CA ASP A 88 -3.47 -8.10 -4.83
C ASP A 88 -2.71 -8.15 -6.17
N HIS A 89 -1.38 -7.95 -6.15
CA HIS A 89 -0.51 -7.93 -7.33
C HIS A 89 0.80 -8.72 -7.15
#